data_AF-A0A6J6ATZ0-F1
#
_entry.id   AF-A0A6J6ATZ0-F1
#
_cell.length_a   1.000
_cell.length_b   1.000
_cell.length_c   1.000
_cell.angle_alpha   90.00
_cell.angle_beta   90.00
_cell.angle_gamma   90.00
#
_symmetry.space_group_name_H-M   'P 1'
#
loop_
_entity.id
_entity.type
_entity.pdbx_description
1 polymer ?
#
loop_
_entity_poly.entity_id
_entity_poly.type
_entity_poly.pdbx_seq_one_letter_code
_entity_poly.pdbx_strand_id
1 'polypeptide(L)' 'MIAFHAITSNPEAARPDGQEIEEVRWYSRASMKQAIADKTLLLPPGMSVSRRMLEAWYCADGSAIADLTGGERWSS' A
#
# COMPACT_ATOMS: atom_id res chain seq x y z
N MET A 1 -13.81 11.92 1.77
CA MET A 1 -12.91 10.93 2.40
C MET A 1 -12.01 11.66 3.38
N ILE A 2 -11.81 11.10 4.58
CA ILE A 2 -10.84 11.60 5.57
C ILE A 2 -9.79 10.50 5.75
N ALA A 3 -8.51 10.88 5.75
CA ALA A 3 -7.39 9.95 5.85
C ALA A 3 -6.85 9.90 7.29
N PHE A 4 -6.47 8.70 7.74
CA PHE A 4 -5.89 8.47 9.06
C PHE A 4 -4.66 7.56 8.95
N HIS A 5 -3.67 7.79 9.81
CA HIS A 5 -2.59 6.84 10.06
C HIS A 5 -2.82 6.18 11.42
N ALA A 6 -2.58 4.86 11.48
CA ALA A 6 -2.74 4.07 12.67
C ALA A 6 -1.55 3.13 12.85
N ILE A 7 -1.33 2.68 14.09
CA ILE A 7 -0.29 1.72 14.46
C ILE A 7 -0.98 0.57 15.17
N THR A 8 -0.63 -0.66 14.81
CA THR A 8 -1.11 -1.87 15.51
C THR A 8 0.02 -2.49 16.32
N SER A 9 -0.31 -3.01 17.51
CA SER A 9 0.59 -3.81 18.35
C SER A 9 0.42 -5.32 18.13
N ASN A 10 -0.55 -5.74 17.31
CA ASN A 10 -0.85 -7.15 17.02
C ASN A 10 -1.09 -7.34 15.51
N PRO A 11 -0.04 -7.24 14.67
CA PRO A 11 -0.15 -7.45 13.22
C PRO A 11 -0.50 -8.90 12.84
N GLU A 12 -0.12 -9.89 13.65
CA GLU A 12 -0.34 -11.31 13.41
C GLU A 12 -1.81 -11.74 13.49
N ALA A 13 -2.65 -10.98 14.20
CA ALA A 13 -4.09 -11.22 14.25
C ALA A 13 -4.85 -10.76 12.99
N ALA A 14 -4.19 -10.05 12.07
CA ALA A 14 -4.83 -9.54 10.86
C ALA A 14 -5.30 -10.68 9.96
N ARG A 15 -6.60 -10.72 9.66
CA ARG A 15 -7.22 -11.74 8.81
C ARG A 15 -8.35 -11.13 7.97
N PRO A 16 -8.48 -11.50 6.68
CA PRO A 16 -9.61 -11.10 5.86
C PRO A 16 -10.92 -11.68 6.41
N ASP A 17 -12.03 -10.98 6.19
CA ASP A 17 -13.37 -11.48 6.49
C ASP A 17 -13.92 -12.42 5.39
N GLY A 18 -13.32 -12.38 4.19
CA GLY A 18 -13.73 -13.20 3.05
C GLY A 18 -14.99 -12.71 2.33
N GLN A 19 -15.54 -11.55 2.68
CA GLN A 19 -16.70 -10.93 2.05
C GLN A 19 -16.34 -9.60 1.37
N GLU A 20 -15.63 -8.71 2.07
CA GLU A 20 -15.18 -7.42 1.53
C GLU A 20 -13.70 -7.45 1.16
N ILE A 21 -12.88 -8.09 2.00
CA ILE A 21 -11.43 -8.18 1.79
C ILE A 21 -11.05 -9.64 1.56
N GLU A 22 -10.43 -9.91 0.40
CA GLU A 22 -9.99 -11.26 0.00
C GLU A 22 -8.59 -11.61 0.56
N GLU A 23 -7.66 -10.65 0.54
CA GLU A 23 -6.27 -10.85 0.99
C GLU A 23 -5.82 -9.67 1.88
N VAL A 24 -5.05 -10.00 2.93
CA VAL A 24 -4.34 -9.03 3.77
C VAL A 24 -2.86 -9.39 3.80
N ARG A 25 -1.98 -8.40 3.58
CA ARG A 25 -0.53 -8.59 3.63
C ARG A 25 0.16 -7.40 4.27
N TRP A 26 1.16 -7.70 5.10
CA TRP A 26 2.07 -6.71 5.66
C TRP A 26 3.28 -6.49 4.75
N TYR A 27 3.65 -5.23 4.52
CA TYR A 27 4.81 -4.85 3.73
C TYR A 27 5.81 -4.05 4.56
N SER A 28 7.10 -4.36 4.39
CA SER A 28 8.16 -3.39 4.64
C SER A 28 8.31 -2.52 3.39
N ARG A 29 8.99 -1.38 3.48
CA ARG A 29 9.25 -0.55 2.29
C ARG A 29 10.07 -1.29 1.23
N ALA A 30 11.06 -2.06 1.68
CA ALA A 30 11.86 -2.89 0.78
C ALA A 30 11.00 -3.96 0.08
N SER A 31 10.11 -4.67 0.81
CA SER A 31 9.25 -5.69 0.19
C SER A 31 8.17 -5.06 -0.70
N MET A 32 7.67 -3.88 -0.35
CA MET A 32 6.74 -3.11 -1.19
C MET A 32 7.37 -2.72 -2.52
N LYS A 33 8.59 -2.15 -2.48
CA LYS A 33 9.35 -1.78 -3.67
C LYS A 33 9.56 -2.97 -4.60
N GLN A 34 9.96 -4.11 -4.03
CA GLN A 34 10.13 -5.34 -4.80
C GLN A 34 8.81 -5.82 -5.41
N ALA A 35 7.72 -5.83 -4.63
CA ALA A 35 6.41 -6.27 -5.12
C ALA A 35 5.85 -5.38 -6.24
N ILE A 36 6.12 -4.07 -6.19
CA ILE A 36 5.78 -3.12 -7.27
C ILE A 36 6.61 -3.44 -8.53
N ALA A 37 7.92 -3.64 -8.38
CA ALA A 37 8.80 -4.01 -9.49
C ALA A 37 8.39 -5.32 -10.16
N ASP A 38 7.99 -6.31 -9.35
CA ASP A 38 7.51 -7.62 -9.80
C ASP A 38 6.07 -7.59 -10.32
N LYS A 39 5.39 -6.43 -10.25
CA LYS A 39 3.98 -6.23 -10.64
C LYS A 39 2.99 -7.13 -9.88
N THR A 40 3.40 -7.62 -8.70
CA THR A 40 2.55 -8.38 -7.78
C THR A 40 1.77 -7.48 -6.83
N LEU A 41 2.20 -6.23 -6.69
CA LEU A 41 1.46 -5.16 -6.02
C LEU A 41 1.20 -4.02 -7.01
N LEU A 42 -0.09 -3.77 -7.29
CA LEU A 42 -0.53 -2.65 -8.10
C LEU A 42 -0.86 -1.47 -7.20
N LEU A 43 -0.49 -0.28 -7.64
CA LEU A 43 -0.74 0.92 -6.86
C LEU A 43 -2.09 1.54 -7.21
N PRO A 44 -2.79 2.14 -6.22
CA PRO A 44 -3.88 3.06 -6.51
C PRO A 44 -3.34 4.21 -7.37
N PRO A 45 -4.14 4.82 -8.26
CA PRO A 45 -3.70 5.93 -9.08
C PRO A 45 -3.34 7.17 -8.30
N GLY A 46 -2.48 7.95 -8.95
CA GLY A 46 -1.98 9.25 -8.52
C GLY A 46 -3.00 10.14 -7.82
N MET A 47 -4.21 10.27 -8.36
CA MET A 47 -5.21 11.21 -7.84
C MET A 47 -5.95 10.76 -6.57
N SER A 48 -5.87 9.48 -6.20
CA SER A 48 -6.67 8.92 -5.10
C SER A 48 -6.14 9.31 -3.70
N VAL A 49 -7.04 9.35 -2.72
CA VAL A 49 -6.65 9.56 -1.31
C VAL A 49 -5.76 8.40 -0.82
N SER A 50 -6.07 7.17 -1.21
CA SER A 50 -5.27 5.98 -0.88
C SER A 50 -3.83 6.09 -1.37
N ARG A 51 -3.63 6.63 -2.58
CA ARG A 51 -2.29 6.89 -3.13
C ARG A 51 -1.53 7.89 -2.26
N ARG A 52 -2.14 9.02 -1.90
CA ARG A 52 -1.52 10.01 -1.01
C ARG A 52 -1.15 9.46 0.36
N MET A 53 -1.99 8.60 0.94
CA MET A 53 -1.70 7.94 2.23
C MET A 53 -0.48 7.03 2.12
N LEU A 54 -0.40 6.24 1.05
CA LEU A 54 0.71 5.32 0.79
C LEU A 54 2.02 6.08 0.57
N GLU A 55 2.00 7.14 -0.23
CA GLU A 55 3.16 8.01 -0.48
C GLU A 55 3.67 8.67 0.80
N ALA A 56 2.77 9.20 1.63
CA ALA A 56 3.12 9.82 2.90
C ALA A 56 3.78 8.82 3.86
N TRP A 57 3.27 7.58 3.94
CA TRP A 57 3.89 6.53 4.75
C TRP A 57 5.23 6.06 4.18
N TYR A 58 5.31 5.81 2.87
CA TYR A 58 6.50 5.26 2.23
C TYR A 58 7.68 6.23 2.32
N CYS A 59 7.47 7.52 2.04
CA CYS A 59 8.54 8.53 2.08
C CYS A 59 8.94 8.98 3.50
N ALA A 60 8.20 8.58 4.55
CA ALA A 60 8.43 9.04 5.91
C ALA A 60 9.82 8.67 6.49
N ASP A 61 10.52 7.68 5.92
CA ASP A 61 11.88 7.31 6.32
C ASP A 61 12.97 7.77 5.35
N GLY A 62 12.62 8.64 4.39
CA GLY A 62 13.53 9.12 3.36
C GLY A 62 13.56 8.28 2.08
N SER A 63 12.74 7.23 1.98
CA SER A 63 12.57 6.49 0.74
C SER A 63 12.05 7.38 -0.40
N ALA A 64 12.50 7.12 -1.63
CA ALA A 64 12.20 7.97 -2.77
C ALA A 64 10.81 7.69 -3.36
N ILE A 65 10.03 8.75 -3.62
CA ILE A 65 8.73 8.65 -4.28
C ILE A 65 8.81 7.95 -5.65
N ALA A 66 9.95 8.05 -6.34
CA ALA A 66 10.22 7.39 -7.61
C ALA A 66 10.17 5.85 -7.52
N ASP A 67 10.36 5.27 -6.32
CA ASP A 67 10.22 3.83 -6.11
C ASP A 67 8.76 3.37 -6.25
N LEU A 68 7.79 4.29 -6.12
CA LEU A 68 6.37 4.02 -6.29
C LEU A 68 5.91 4.20 -7.74
N THR A 69 6.78 3.90 -8.70
CA THR A 69 6.45 3.92 -10.13
C THR A 69 6.28 2.47 -10.63
N GLY A 70 5.04 2.10 -10.90
CA GLY A 70 4.65 0.74 -11.30
C GLY A 70 3.24 0.73 -11.91
N GLY A 71 2.70 -0.44 -12.22
CA GLY A 71 1.36 -0.56 -12.80
C GLY A 71 0.28 0.08 -11.90
N GLU A 72 -0.47 1.03 -12.45
CA GLU A 72 -1.68 1.58 -11.83
C GLU A 72 -2.89 0.73 -12.27
N ARG A 73 -3.80 0.41 -11.35
CA ARG A 73 -5.07 -0.23 -11.72
C ARG A 73 -6.23 0.31 -10.88
N TRP A 74 -7.20 0.94 -11.53
CA TRP A 74 -8.60 0.63 -11.24
C TRP A 74 -9.05 -0.30 -12.34
N SER A 75 -9.73 -1.39 -12.00
CA SER A 75 -10.48 -2.09 -13.03
C SER A 75 -11.54 -1.12 -13.57
N SER A 76 -11.58 -0.92 -14.88
CA SER A 76 -12.84 -0.62 -15.57
C SER A 76 -13.82 -1.78 -15.37
#